data_AF-A0A3M2D7I4-F1
#
_entry.id   AF-A0A3M2D7I4-F1
#
_cell.length_a   1.000
_cell.length_b   1.000
_cell.length_c   1.000
_cell.angle_alpha   90.00
_cell.angle_beta   90.00
_cell.angle_gamma   90.00
#
_symmetry.space_group_name_H-M   'P 1'
#
loop_
_entity.id
_entity.type
_entity.pdbx_description
1 polymer ?
#
loop_
_entity_poly.entity_id
_entity_poly.type
_entity_poly.pdbx_seq_one_letter_code
_entity_poly.pdbx_strand_id
1 'polypeptide(L)'
;MAKERSSLLTSEDWWAVWFGLTLIAVATVRLVTEIPKPGTWTVNPFDGLPVSVLLGLVALFVGLGLLTASGFRVMGLPVVPYLRGFAVVFLLALLAKLTGQHTMLK
;
A
#
# COMPACT_ATOMS: atom_id res chain seq x y z
N MET A 1 13.56 36.58 -9.85
CA MET A 1 13.70 35.65 -8.72
C MET A 1 13.16 34.29 -9.14
N ALA A 2 14.02 33.29 -9.29
CA ALA A 2 13.55 31.92 -9.48
C ALA A 2 12.85 31.49 -8.19
N LYS A 3 11.61 31.02 -8.29
CA LYS A 3 10.81 30.55 -7.16
C LYS A 3 11.50 29.30 -6.58
N GLU A 4 12.21 29.46 -5.45
CA GLU A 4 12.72 28.32 -4.69
C GLU A 4 11.56 27.37 -4.39
N ARG A 5 11.70 26.10 -4.77
CA ARG A 5 10.70 25.09 -4.44
C ARG A 5 10.74 24.86 -2.94
N SER A 6 9.58 24.80 -2.30
CA SER A 6 9.48 24.52 -0.86
C SER A 6 10.11 23.16 -0.55
N SER A 7 11.00 23.12 0.45
CA SER A 7 11.62 21.89 0.93
C SER A 7 10.58 20.87 1.40
N LEU A 8 9.44 21.34 1.91
CA LEU A 8 8.33 20.52 2.39
C LEU A 8 7.72 19.59 1.32
N LEU A 9 7.86 19.94 0.04
CA LEU A 9 7.33 19.17 -1.10
C LEU A 9 8.41 18.45 -1.90
N THR A 10 9.68 18.81 -1.67
CA THR A 10 10.80 18.31 -2.48
C THR A 10 11.69 17.34 -1.69
N SER A 11 11.68 17.41 -0.36
CA SER A 11 12.43 16.51 0.53
C SER A 11 11.67 15.21 0.79
N GLU A 12 12.39 14.09 0.73
CA GLU A 12 11.85 12.74 0.99
C GLU A 12 11.30 12.59 2.41
N ASP A 13 11.98 13.15 3.41
CA ASP A 13 11.60 13.07 4.82
C ASP A 13 10.18 13.62 5.08
N TRP A 14 9.82 14.72 4.38
CA TRP A 14 8.50 15.32 4.51
C TRP A 14 7.41 14.49 3.85
N TRP A 15 7.72 13.74 2.79
CA TRP A 15 6.75 12.86 2.15
C TRP A 15 6.32 11.71 3.06
N ALA A 16 7.21 11.19 3.91
CA ALA A 16 6.82 10.23 4.94
C ALA A 16 5.76 10.81 5.89
N VAL A 17 5.91 12.07 6.30
CA VAL A 17 4.93 12.79 7.13
C VAL A 17 3.61 12.97 6.38
N TRP A 18 3.65 13.39 5.11
CA TRP A 18 2.44 13.56 4.30
C TRP A 18 1.67 12.27 4.09
N PHE A 19 2.35 11.15 3.85
CA PHE A 19 1.70 9.84 3.74
C PHE A 19 1.05 9.42 5.07
N GLY A 20 1.76 9.56 6.19
CA GLY A 20 1.21 9.26 7.51
C GLY A 20 -0.02 10.11 7.83
N LEU A 21 0.06 11.42 7.61
CA LEU A 21 -1.05 12.35 7.84
C LEU A 21 -2.25 12.04 6.94
N THR A 22 -2.01 11.70 5.67
CA THR A 22 -3.08 11.30 4.74
C THR A 22 -3.78 10.03 5.21
N LEU A 23 -3.03 9.00 5.60
CA LEU A 23 -3.62 7.75 6.09
C LEU A 23 -4.42 7.96 7.38
N ILE A 24 -3.91 8.77 8.31
CA ILE A 24 -4.63 9.14 9.54
C ILE A 24 -5.92 9.86 9.18
N ALA A 25 -5.88 10.89 8.32
CA ALA A 25 -7.06 11.63 7.92
C ALA A 25 -8.12 10.72 7.27
N VAL A 26 -7.73 9.85 6.35
CA VAL A 26 -8.59 8.85 5.69
C VAL A 26 -9.26 7.92 6.71
N ALA A 27 -8.50 7.45 7.71
CA ALA A 27 -9.03 6.60 8.78
C ALA A 27 -9.99 7.38 9.71
N THR A 28 -9.63 8.62 10.08
CA THR A 28 -10.42 9.47 10.98
C THR A 28 -11.79 9.79 10.40
N VAL A 29 -11.86 10.11 9.10
CA VAL A 29 -13.15 10.39 8.43
C VAL A 29 -13.91 9.12 8.02
N ARG A 30 -13.39 7.93 8.38
CA ARG A 30 -13.95 6.62 8.04
C ARG A 30 -14.13 6.40 6.53
N LEU A 31 -13.26 6.99 5.72
CA LEU A 31 -13.27 6.76 4.26
C LEU A 31 -12.84 5.32 3.94
N VAL A 32 -11.98 4.73 4.77
CA VAL A 32 -11.63 3.31 4.73
C VAL A 32 -11.97 2.70 6.09
N THR A 33 -12.99 1.85 6.13
CA THR A 33 -13.46 1.18 7.37
C THR A 33 -12.88 -0.21 7.55
N GLU A 34 -12.48 -0.86 6.46
CA GLU A 34 -11.97 -2.22 6.46
C GLU A 34 -10.74 -2.33 5.57
N ILE A 35 -9.73 -3.04 6.08
CA ILE A 35 -8.52 -3.33 5.32
C ILE A 35 -8.65 -4.76 4.78
N PRO A 36 -8.59 -4.96 3.46
CA PRO A 36 -8.68 -6.28 2.86
C PRO A 36 -7.49 -7.13 3.34
N LYS A 37 -7.79 -8.33 3.83
CA LYS A 37 -6.80 -9.28 4.32
C LYS A 37 -7.15 -10.69 3.84
N PRO A 38 -6.16 -11.54 3.52
CA PRO A 38 -6.42 -12.95 3.26
C PRO A 38 -7.12 -13.61 4.44
N GLY A 39 -8.08 -14.49 4.13
CA GLY A 39 -8.72 -15.38 5.10
C GLY A 39 -7.81 -16.51 5.54
N THR A 40 -8.25 -17.23 6.58
CA THR A 40 -7.55 -18.42 7.08
C THR A 40 -7.72 -19.61 6.15
N TRP A 41 -6.70 -20.45 6.04
CA TRP A 41 -6.74 -21.65 5.22
C TRP A 41 -6.01 -22.82 5.91
N THR A 42 -6.35 -24.05 5.50
CA THR A 42 -5.80 -25.29 6.08
C THR A 42 -5.04 -26.10 5.04
N VAL A 43 -5.72 -26.51 3.96
CA VAL A 43 -5.18 -27.37 2.90
C VAL A 43 -4.79 -26.56 1.66
N ASN A 44 -5.67 -25.65 1.22
CA ASN A 44 -5.47 -24.86 0.01
C ASN A 44 -5.36 -23.35 0.34
N PRO A 45 -4.22 -22.70 0.09
CA PRO A 45 -4.04 -21.27 0.33
C PRO A 45 -5.02 -20.37 -0.43
N PHE A 46 -5.51 -20.82 -1.58
CA PHE A 46 -6.46 -20.04 -2.38
C PHE A 46 -7.85 -19.93 -1.74
N ASP A 47 -8.18 -20.79 -0.77
CA ASP A 47 -9.43 -20.69 0.00
C ASP A 47 -9.46 -19.39 0.84
N GLY A 48 -8.28 -18.88 1.22
CA GLY A 48 -8.12 -17.59 1.88
C GLY A 48 -8.22 -16.37 0.95
N LEU A 49 -8.41 -16.57 -0.35
CA LEU A 49 -8.43 -15.51 -1.37
C LEU A 49 -9.72 -15.53 -2.22
N PRO A 50 -10.91 -15.36 -1.61
CA PRO A 50 -12.13 -15.17 -2.38
C PRO A 50 -12.04 -13.91 -3.24
N VAL A 51 -12.81 -13.86 -4.33
CA VAL A 51 -12.79 -12.76 -5.32
C VAL A 51 -12.99 -11.39 -4.67
N SER A 52 -13.83 -11.28 -3.64
CA SER A 52 -14.04 -10.03 -2.90
C SER A 52 -12.76 -9.53 -2.21
N VAL A 53 -12.00 -10.43 -1.59
CA VAL A 53 -10.71 -10.11 -0.98
C VAL A 53 -9.69 -9.76 -2.05
N LEU A 54 -9.67 -10.48 -3.17
CA LEU A 54 -8.76 -10.19 -4.28
C LEU A 54 -8.98 -8.79 -4.86
N LEU A 55 -10.25 -8.41 -5.08
CA LEU A 55 -10.61 -7.05 -5.50
C LEU A 55 -10.16 -6.00 -4.49
N GLY A 56 -10.37 -6.27 -3.19
CA GLY A 56 -9.87 -5.40 -2.12
C GLY A 56 -8.34 -5.27 -2.13
N LEU A 57 -7.61 -6.37 -2.30
CA LEU A 57 -6.14 -6.37 -2.35
C LEU A 57 -5.62 -5.61 -3.58
N VAL A 58 -6.29 -5.72 -4.74
CA VAL A 58 -5.98 -4.94 -5.93
C VAL A 58 -6.25 -3.45 -5.69
N ALA A 59 -7.38 -3.11 -5.06
CA ALA A 59 -7.69 -1.73 -4.70
C ALA A 59 -6.66 -1.16 -3.72
N LEU A 60 -6.20 -1.95 -2.74
CA LEU A 60 -5.15 -1.57 -1.81
C LEU A 60 -3.80 -1.38 -2.52
N PHE A 61 -3.43 -2.30 -3.41
CA PHE A 61 -2.22 -2.20 -4.23
C PHE A 61 -2.19 -0.92 -5.06
N VAL A 62 -3.29 -0.65 -5.79
CA VAL A 62 -3.42 0.54 -6.62
C VAL A 62 -3.47 1.80 -5.74
N GLY A 63 -4.25 1.80 -4.66
CA GLY A 63 -4.42 2.94 -3.77
C GLY A 63 -3.10 3.37 -3.11
N LEU A 64 -2.37 2.41 -2.51
CA LEU A 64 -1.06 2.68 -1.92
C LEU A 64 -0.02 3.05 -2.99
N GLY A 65 0.00 2.34 -4.11
CA GLY A 65 0.92 2.62 -5.21
C GLY A 65 0.74 4.02 -5.80
N LEU A 66 -0.51 4.47 -5.99
CA LEU A 66 -0.82 5.82 -6.44
C LEU A 66 -0.46 6.87 -5.38
N LEU A 67 -0.78 6.61 -4.11
CA LEU A 67 -0.44 7.50 -3.01
C LEU A 67 1.08 7.74 -2.97
N THR A 68 1.88 6.70 -2.97
CA THR A 68 3.34 6.85 -2.87
C THR A 68 3.99 7.32 -4.17
N ALA A 69 3.47 6.92 -5.33
CA ALA A 69 3.92 7.43 -6.63
C ALA A 69 3.69 8.94 -6.77
N SER A 70 2.63 9.48 -6.17
CA SER A 70 2.38 10.92 -6.18
C SER A 70 3.54 11.69 -5.54
N GLY A 71 4.12 11.18 -4.45
CA GLY A 71 5.29 11.78 -3.81
C GLY A 71 6.52 11.78 -4.71
N PHE A 72 6.83 10.63 -5.32
CA PHE A 72 7.93 10.53 -6.29
C PHE A 72 7.74 11.50 -7.47
N ARG A 73 6.51 11.64 -7.95
CA ARG A 73 6.20 12.54 -9.06
C ARG A 73 6.41 14.01 -8.70
N VAL A 74 6.06 14.43 -7.48
CA VAL A 74 6.22 15.81 -7.00
C VAL A 74 7.69 16.12 -6.71
N MET A 75 8.44 15.16 -6.13
CA MET A 75 9.89 15.27 -5.92
C MET A 75 10.69 15.30 -7.23
N GLY A 76 10.09 14.89 -8.36
CA GLY A 76 10.78 14.80 -9.64
C GLY A 76 11.66 13.55 -9.76
N LEU A 77 11.39 12.53 -8.94
CA LEU A 77 12.08 11.25 -8.92
C LEU A 77 11.46 10.27 -9.94
N PRO A 78 12.22 9.25 -10.38
CA PRO A 78 11.73 8.29 -11.37
C PRO A 78 10.65 7.36 -10.76
N VAL A 79 9.40 7.54 -11.19
CA VAL A 79 8.23 6.83 -10.65
C VAL A 79 8.17 5.35 -11.08
N VAL A 80 8.52 5.03 -12.33
CA VAL A 80 8.39 3.66 -12.86
C VAL A 80 9.30 2.65 -12.15
N PRO A 81 10.61 2.94 -11.93
CA PRO A 81 11.47 2.06 -11.15
C PRO A 81 10.97 1.87 -9.72
N TYR A 82 10.47 2.94 -9.08
CA TYR A 82 9.86 2.87 -7.76
C TYR A 82 8.64 1.93 -7.74
N LEU A 83 7.70 2.10 -8.67
CA LEU A 83 6.50 1.26 -8.74
C LEU A 83 6.82 -0.22 -8.97
N ARG A 84 7.88 -0.53 -9.72
CA ARG A 84 8.37 -1.92 -9.86
C ARG A 84 8.86 -2.48 -8.52
N GLY A 85 9.65 -1.71 -7.78
CA GLY A 85 10.11 -2.09 -6.45
C GLY A 85 8.96 -2.25 -5.45
N PHE A 86 8.03 -1.29 -5.43
CA PHE A 86 6.79 -1.36 -4.66
C PHE A 86 6.02 -2.64 -4.97
N ALA A 87 5.86 -2.99 -6.25
CA ALA A 87 5.10 -4.17 -6.64
C ALA A 87 5.72 -5.47 -6.11
N VAL A 88 7.04 -5.58 -6.18
CA VAL A 88 7.77 -6.73 -5.61
C VAL A 88 7.56 -6.81 -4.11
N VAL A 89 7.75 -5.70 -3.38
CA VAL A 89 7.60 -5.67 -1.91
C VAL A 89 6.17 -5.97 -1.49
N PHE A 90 5.17 -5.45 -2.21
CA PHE A 90 3.76 -5.73 -1.93
C PHE A 90 3.42 -7.21 -2.12
N LEU A 91 3.89 -7.84 -3.21
CA LEU A 91 3.66 -9.26 -3.44
C LEU A 91 4.34 -10.11 -2.37
N LEU A 92 5.56 -9.77 -1.96
CA LEU A 92 6.25 -10.44 -0.86
C LEU A 92 5.48 -10.30 0.47
N ALA A 93 4.97 -9.11 0.77
CA ALA A 93 4.14 -8.87 1.95
C ALA A 93 2.81 -9.66 1.89
N LEU A 94 2.19 -9.75 0.71
CA LEU A 94 0.97 -10.53 0.50
C LEU A 94 1.23 -12.03 0.72
N LEU A 95 2.32 -12.55 0.18
CA LEU A 95 2.72 -13.95 0.38
C LEU A 95 3.01 -14.24 1.86
N ALA A 96 3.77 -13.37 2.53
CA ALA A 96 4.04 -13.49 3.97
C ALA A 96 2.75 -13.44 4.80
N LYS A 97 1.80 -12.58 4.42
CA LYS A 97 0.50 -12.50 5.10
C LYS A 97 -0.34 -13.75 4.85
N LEU A 98 -0.36 -14.24 3.62
CA LEU A 98 -1.11 -15.44 3.24
C LEU A 98 -0.58 -16.66 4.01
N THR A 99 0.74 -16.87 4.05
CA THR A 99 1.34 -17.97 4.81
C THR A 99 1.09 -17.84 6.31
N GLY A 100 1.12 -16.62 6.85
CA GLY A 100 0.77 -16.35 8.24
C GLY A 100 -0.69 -16.62 8.62
N GLN A 101 -1.59 -16.80 7.65
CA GLN A 101 -3.00 -17.18 7.89
C GLN A 101 -3.23 -18.69 7.88
N HIS A 102 -2.17 -19.50 7.82
CA HIS A 102 -2.30 -20.94 7.93
C HIS A 102 -2.77 -21.35 9.32
N THR A 103 -3.82 -22.16 9.39
CA THR A 103 -4.32 -22.76 10.62
C THR A 103 -4.18 -24.27 10.58
N MET A 104 -3.72 -24.87 11.68
CA MET A 104 -3.66 -26.34 11.80
C MET A 104 -5.05 -26.93 11.97
N LEU A 105 -5.29 -28.11 11.39
CA LEU A 105 -6.50 -28.89 11.63
C LEU A 105 -6.55 -29.26 13.13
N LYS A 106 -7.68 -28.98 13.79
CA LYS A 106 -7.95 -29.46 15.16
C LYS A 106 -8.20 -30.96 15.17
#